data_AF-A0A7K2QF29-F1
#
_entry.id   AF-A0A7K2QF29-F1
#
_cell.length_a   1.000
_cell.length_b   1.000
_cell.length_c   1.000
_cell.angle_alpha   90.00
_cell.angle_beta   90.00
_cell.angle_gamma   90.00
#
_symmetry.space_group_name_H-M   'P 1'
#
loop_
_entity.id
_entity.type
_entity.pdbx_description
1 polymer ?
#
loop_
_entity_poly.entity_id
_entity_poly.type
_entity_poly.pdbx_seq_one_letter_code
_entity_poly.pdbx_strand_id
1 'polypeptide(L)'
;QERMRAVVRSLEERTVLDPRPGRTADEAAAEAAAALPYHAEALRAAARAFDDVTYGGRPAHAEMYDRLRTLDLALTHAKPRLTGTPS
;
A
#
# COMPACT_ATOMS: atom_id res chain seq x y z
N GLN A 1 -2.92 -6.89 10.42
CA GLN A 1 -1.61 -7.49 10.04
C GLN A 1 -1.67 -8.21 8.69
N GLU A 2 -2.41 -9.33 8.53
CA GLU A 2 -2.34 -10.14 7.29
C GLU A 2 -2.81 -9.44 6.01
N ARG A 3 -3.82 -8.57 6.09
CA ARG A 3 -4.32 -7.84 4.91
C ARG A 3 -3.38 -6.75 4.39
N MET A 4 -2.70 -6.03 5.27
CA MET A 4 -1.68 -5.07 4.83
C MET A 4 -0.50 -5.81 4.19
N ARG A 5 -0.12 -6.97 4.73
CA ARG A 5 0.87 -7.84 4.07
C ARG A 5 0.41 -8.27 2.67
N ALA A 6 -0.88 -8.54 2.47
CA ALA A 6 -1.43 -8.84 1.15
C ALA A 6 -1.35 -7.64 0.18
N VAL A 7 -1.63 -6.41 0.64
CA VAL A 7 -1.49 -5.19 -0.17
C VAL A 7 -0.04 -4.92 -0.55
N VAL A 8 0.89 -5.01 0.41
CA VAL A 8 2.33 -4.86 0.14
C VAL A 8 2.81 -5.92 -0.85
N ARG A 9 2.40 -7.18 -0.66
CA ARG A 9 2.72 -8.27 -1.59
C ARG A 9 2.16 -8.02 -2.99
N SER A 10 0.92 -7.55 -3.11
CA SER A 10 0.32 -7.21 -4.42
C SER A 10 1.10 -6.09 -5.14
N LEU A 11 1.61 -5.11 -4.39
CA LEU A 11 2.45 -4.05 -4.93
C LEU A 11 3.83 -4.56 -5.37
N GLU A 12 4.43 -5.50 -4.62
CA GLU A 12 5.69 -6.16 -4.97
C GLU A 12 5.54 -7.07 -6.21
N GLU A 13 4.49 -7.89 -6.26
CA GLU A 13 4.17 -8.80 -7.39
C GLU A 13 3.99 -8.02 -8.71
N ARG A 14 3.55 -6.76 -8.61
CA ARG A 14 3.29 -5.88 -9.76
C ARG A 14 4.45 -4.93 -10.05
N THR A 15 5.61 -5.18 -9.45
CA THR A 15 6.85 -4.39 -9.59
C THR A 15 6.66 -2.90 -9.31
N VAL A 16 5.67 -2.54 -8.48
CA VAL A 16 5.45 -1.17 -8.01
C VAL A 16 6.38 -0.88 -6.83
N LEU A 17 6.71 -1.91 -6.05
CA LEU A 17 7.69 -1.86 -4.97
C LEU A 17 8.76 -2.93 -5.19
N ASP A 18 10.02 -2.59 -4.98
CA ASP A 18 11.07 -3.60 -4.89
C ASP A 18 10.95 -4.37 -3.58
N PRO A 19 10.98 -5.72 -3.58
CA PRO A 19 10.85 -6.50 -2.37
C PRO A 19 12.05 -6.28 -1.46
N ARG A 20 11.80 -5.83 -0.22
CA ARG A 20 12.85 -5.66 0.79
C ARG A 20 12.38 -6.07 2.19
N PRO A 21 13.17 -6.88 2.93
CA PRO A 21 12.84 -7.25 4.29
C PRO A 21 12.90 -6.01 5.21
N GLY A 22 11.96 -5.91 6.15
CA GLY A 22 11.95 -4.86 7.17
C GLY A 22 11.34 -3.52 6.77
N ARG A 23 10.77 -3.39 5.57
CA ARG A 23 10.05 -2.16 5.15
C ARG A 23 8.85 -1.89 6.06
N THR A 24 8.72 -0.65 6.52
CA THR A 24 7.54 -0.21 7.29
C THR A 24 6.35 0.10 6.37
N ALA A 25 5.14 0.17 6.92
CA ALA A 25 3.94 0.49 6.13
C ALA A 25 4.00 1.90 5.53
N ASP A 26 4.52 2.88 6.27
CA ASP A 26 4.74 4.25 5.79
C ASP A 26 5.72 4.30 4.61
N GLU A 27 6.82 3.56 4.70
CA GLU A 27 7.80 3.48 3.61
C GLU A 27 7.19 2.88 2.34
N ALA A 28 6.41 1.81 2.48
CA ALA A 28 5.71 1.19 1.35
C ALA A 28 4.72 2.15 0.71
N ALA A 29 3.96 2.90 1.52
CA ALA A 29 3.01 3.88 1.01
C ALA A 29 3.71 5.06 0.33
N ALA A 30 4.85 5.54 0.85
CA ALA A 30 5.61 6.62 0.25
C ALA A 30 6.20 6.23 -1.12
N GLU A 31 6.80 5.05 -1.22
CA GLU A 31 7.36 4.54 -2.48
C GLU A 31 6.27 4.25 -3.52
N ALA A 32 5.17 3.59 -3.11
CA ALA A 32 4.05 3.34 -3.99
C ALA A 32 3.37 4.65 -4.44
N ALA A 33 3.31 5.67 -3.58
CA ALA A 33 2.77 6.98 -3.93
C ALA A 33 3.64 7.72 -4.96
N ALA A 34 4.95 7.50 -4.96
CA ALA A 34 5.84 8.02 -5.99
C ALA A 34 5.59 7.36 -7.36
N ALA A 35 5.36 6.05 -7.37
CA ALA A 35 5.03 5.29 -8.59
C ALA A 35 3.57 5.50 -9.07
N LEU A 36 2.65 5.75 -8.14
CA LEU A 36 1.21 5.90 -8.36
C LEU A 36 0.69 7.21 -7.73
N PRO A 37 1.05 8.39 -8.28
CA PRO A 37 0.69 9.68 -7.69
C PRO A 37 -0.82 9.90 -7.57
N TYR A 38 -1.61 9.30 -8.47
CA TYR A 38 -3.08 9.37 -8.43
C TYR A 38 -3.70 8.62 -7.25
N HIS A 39 -2.95 7.70 -6.63
CA HIS A 39 -3.37 6.92 -5.45
C HIS A 39 -2.59 7.32 -4.19
N ALA A 40 -1.78 8.38 -4.24
CA ALA A 40 -0.89 8.76 -3.15
C ALA A 40 -1.62 9.02 -1.82
N GLU A 41 -2.76 9.72 -1.85
CA GLU A 41 -3.54 9.94 -0.63
C GLU A 41 -4.14 8.65 -0.06
N ALA A 42 -4.65 7.78 -0.94
CA ALA A 42 -5.24 6.51 -0.53
C ALA A 42 -4.18 5.57 0.08
N LEU A 43 -2.96 5.56 -0.48
CA LEU A 43 -1.82 4.81 0.04
C LEU A 43 -1.39 5.33 1.42
N ARG A 44 -1.25 6.65 1.59
CA ARG A 44 -0.92 7.26 2.89
C ARG A 44 -2.00 7.01 3.93
N ALA A 45 -3.27 7.07 3.54
CA ALA A 45 -4.39 6.76 4.43
C ALA A 45 -4.33 5.30 4.89
N ALA A 46 -4.00 4.37 4.00
CA ALA A 46 -3.86 2.95 4.35
C ALA A 46 -2.69 2.69 5.32
N ALA A 47 -1.54 3.35 5.14
CA ALA A 47 -0.41 3.24 6.07
C ALA A 47 -0.77 3.73 7.48
N ARG A 48 -1.30 4.96 7.60
CA ARG A 48 -1.74 5.52 8.90
C ARG A 48 -2.73 4.61 9.61
N ALA A 49 -3.69 4.10 8.84
CA ALA A 49 -4.73 3.25 9.37
C ALA A 49 -4.18 1.88 9.82
N PHE A 50 -3.10 1.39 9.20
CA PHE A 50 -2.35 0.24 9.69
C PHE A 50 -1.56 0.53 10.97
N ASP A 51 -0.90 1.68 11.07
CA ASP A 51 -0.16 2.06 12.29
C ASP A 51 -1.10 2.28 13.47
N ASP A 52 -2.28 2.84 13.22
CA ASP A 52 -3.32 3.03 14.22
C ASP A 52 -3.83 1.72 14.82
N VAL A 53 -3.84 0.65 14.03
CA VAL A 53 -4.22 -0.71 14.48
C VAL A 53 -3.03 -1.43 15.12
N THR A 54 -1.82 -1.26 14.57
CA THR A 54 -0.62 -2.01 14.99
C THR A 54 0.01 -1.42 16.24
N TYR A 55 0.04 -0.09 16.33
CA TYR A 55 0.68 0.68 17.40
C TYR A 55 -0.32 1.51 18.21
N GLY A 56 -1.44 1.94 17.60
CA GLY A 56 -2.45 2.76 18.27
C GLY A 56 -3.45 1.99 19.14
N GLY A 57 -3.37 0.65 19.21
CA GLY A 57 -4.23 -0.19 20.05
C GLY A 57 -5.72 -0.16 19.68
N ARG A 58 -6.07 0.42 18.52
CA ARG A 58 -7.46 0.52 18.06
C ARG A 58 -7.90 -0.80 17.42
N PRO A 59 -9.11 -1.31 17.71
CA PRO A 59 -9.59 -2.53 17.08
C PRO A 59 -9.67 -2.32 15.57
N ALA A 60 -9.20 -3.28 14.78
CA ALA A 60 -9.37 -3.26 13.33
C ALA A 60 -10.87 -3.37 13.00
N HIS A 61 -11.53 -2.24 12.72
CA HIS A 61 -12.96 -2.21 12.41
C HIS A 61 -13.23 -2.53 10.93
N ALA A 62 -14.45 -2.97 10.63
CA ALA A 62 -14.91 -3.29 9.27
C ALA A 62 -14.66 -2.18 8.24
N GLU A 63 -14.61 -0.92 8.67
CA GLU A 63 -14.28 0.22 7.80
C GLU A 63 -12.81 0.19 7.30
N MET A 64 -11.86 -0.22 8.14
CA MET A 64 -10.47 -0.47 7.74
C MET A 64 -10.40 -1.56 6.68
N TYR A 65 -11.19 -2.60 6.89
CA TYR A 65 -11.25 -3.77 6.02
C TYR A 65 -11.78 -3.40 4.64
N ASP A 66 -12.83 -2.57 4.58
CA ASP A 66 -13.41 -2.13 3.32
C ASP A 66 -12.54 -1.10 2.59
N ARG A 67 -11.86 -0.20 3.32
CA ARG A 67 -10.87 0.73 2.73
C ARG A 67 -9.69 -0.02 2.11
N LEU A 68 -9.12 -1.01 2.80
CA LEU A 68 -8.02 -1.82 2.26
C LEU A 68 -8.48 -2.64 1.06
N ARG A 69 -9.69 -3.20 1.09
CA ARG A 69 -10.28 -3.95 -0.05
C ARG A 69 -10.50 -3.04 -1.25
N THR A 70 -11.01 -1.84 -1.02
CA THR A 70 -11.25 -0.84 -2.07
C THR A 70 -9.93 -0.37 -2.68
N LEU A 71 -8.90 -0.16 -1.86
CA LEU A 71 -7.57 0.17 -2.32
C LEU A 71 -6.96 -0.96 -3.16
N ASP A 72 -7.05 -2.20 -2.71
CA ASP A 72 -6.57 -3.38 -3.43
C ASP A 72 -7.22 -3.53 -4.82
N LEU A 73 -8.54 -3.35 -4.90
CA LEU A 73 -9.27 -3.34 -6.17
C LEU A 73 -8.87 -2.16 -7.08
N ALA A 74 -8.77 -0.95 -6.52
CA ALA A 74 -8.36 0.23 -7.27
C ALA A 74 -6.94 0.08 -7.82
N LEU A 75 -6.02 -0.43 -7.00
CA LEU A 75 -4.67 -0.74 -7.41
C LEU A 75 -4.69 -1.79 -8.52
N THR A 76 -5.43 -2.89 -8.38
CA THR A 76 -5.50 -3.96 -9.39
C THR A 76 -5.84 -3.43 -10.80
N HIS A 77 -6.70 -2.41 -10.88
CA HIS A 77 -7.07 -1.79 -12.15
C HIS A 77 -6.14 -0.63 -12.58
N ALA A 78 -5.31 -0.11 -11.69
CA ALA A 78 -4.36 0.95 -12.00
C ALA A 78 -3.22 0.42 -12.87
N LYS A 79 -2.89 1.12 -13.96
CA LYS A 79 -1.66 0.87 -14.72
C LYS A 79 -0.51 1.64 -14.06
N PRO A 80 0.54 0.96 -13.58
CA PRO A 80 1.74 1.64 -13.11
C PRO A 80 2.29 2.54 -14.22
N ARG A 81 2.73 3.76 -13.86
CA ARG A 81 3.60 4.50 -14.77
C ARG A 81 4.93 3.77 -14.77
N LEU A 82 5.18 2.98 -15.82
CA LEU A 82 6.50 2.47 -16.13
C LEU A 82 7.40 3.68 -16.35
N THR A 83 8.18 4.08 -15.35
CA THR A 83 9.35 4.91 -15.57
C THR A 83 10.33 4.03 -16.33
N GLY A 84 10.44 4.26 -17.64
CA GLY A 84 11.31 3.51 -18.53
C GLY A 84 12.77 3.51 -18.04
N THR A 85 13.33 2.30 -18.02
CA THR A 85 14.73 1.86 -18.23
C THR A 85 15.87 2.86 -17.95
N PRO A 86 16.79 2.59 -17.00
CA PRO A 86 18.15 3.09 -17.12
C PRO A 86 18.95 2.19 -18.09
N SER A 87 19.60 2.83 -19.06
CA SER A 87 20.55 2.25 -20.01
C SER A 87 21.75 1.56 -19.36
#